data_AF-A0A5K1JVE7-F1
#
_entry.id   AF-A0A5K1JVE7-F1
#
_cell.length_a   1.000
_cell.length_b   1.000
_cell.length_c   1.000
_cell.angle_alpha   90.00
_cell.angle_beta   90.00
_cell.angle_gamma   90.00
#
_symmetry.space_group_name_H-M   'P 1'
#
loop_
_entity.id
_entity.type
_entity.pdbx_description
1 polymer ?
#
loop_
_entity_poly.entity_id
_entity_poly.type
_entity_poly.pdbx_seq_one_letter_code
_entity_poly.pdbx_strand_id
1 'polypeptide(L)'
;MPIDLSPWVTSYERNYAKFQGIFRLDHRIPAYFVPGNNDVGLNIDPAVARQARQRFTTHFGPLNQKIRFQNHTLVMLDAAGLVEEDYLRASKYIEYEDWTPVPHGPVEFVHSLREEDEGQPTVLFTHIPLHRPDTASCGSLREKGTIRRGVGPSYQNMLHKKTTAFLLQSITPEIVFRQVLFLQYIGVN
;
A
#
# COMPACT_ATOMS: atom_id res chain seq x y z
N MET A 1 -2.96 5.97 -31.87
CA MET A 1 -1.57 6.50 -31.79
C MET A 1 -0.94 5.96 -30.53
N PRO A 2 0.26 5.39 -30.56
CA PRO A 2 1.00 5.10 -29.33
C PRO A 2 1.32 6.43 -28.63
N ILE A 3 1.07 6.49 -27.32
CA ILE A 3 1.41 7.64 -26.49
C ILE A 3 2.94 7.69 -26.39
N ASP A 4 3.58 8.79 -26.79
CA ASP A 4 5.00 9.01 -26.52
C ASP A 4 5.18 9.30 -25.03
N LEU A 5 5.86 8.37 -24.36
CA LEU A 5 6.05 8.38 -22.91
C LEU A 5 7.46 8.82 -22.50
N SER A 6 8.34 9.11 -23.47
CA SER A 6 9.73 9.51 -23.23
C SER A 6 9.88 10.74 -22.29
N PRO A 7 8.99 11.76 -22.31
CA PRO A 7 9.08 12.88 -21.38
C PRO A 7 8.74 12.47 -19.93
N TRP A 8 7.86 11.49 -19.76
CA TRP A 8 7.45 10.99 -18.45
C TRP A 8 8.51 10.09 -17.83
N VAL A 9 9.22 9.29 -18.63
CA VAL A 9 10.36 8.49 -18.17
C VAL A 9 11.48 9.40 -17.68
N THR A 10 11.87 10.40 -18.47
CA THR A 10 12.92 11.36 -18.07
C THR A 10 12.54 12.23 -16.87
N SER A 11 11.26 12.56 -16.71
CA SER A 11 10.75 13.24 -15.50
C SER A 11 10.80 12.34 -14.27
N TYR A 12 10.43 11.06 -14.40
CA TYR A 12 10.46 10.10 -13.30
C TYR A 12 11.87 9.88 -12.76
N GLU A 13 12.84 9.58 -13.65
CA GLU A 13 14.24 9.36 -13.26
C GLU A 13 14.83 10.57 -12.52
N ARG A 14 14.48 11.78 -12.97
CA ARG A 14 14.88 13.02 -12.29
C ARG A 14 14.29 13.12 -10.88
N ASN A 15 13.02 12.79 -10.71
CA ASN A 15 12.36 12.81 -9.41
C ASN A 15 12.90 11.72 -8.48
N TYR A 16 13.19 10.54 -9.02
CA TYR A 16 13.85 9.45 -8.28
C TYR A 16 15.24 9.85 -7.81
N ALA A 17 16.08 10.39 -8.71
CA ALA A 17 17.41 10.88 -8.35
C ALA A 17 17.35 11.99 -7.27
N LYS A 18 16.36 12.88 -7.37
CA LYS A 18 16.10 13.90 -6.34
C LYS A 18 15.68 13.27 -5.02
N PHE A 19 14.79 12.28 -5.02
CA PHE A 19 14.37 11.54 -3.83
C PHE A 19 15.57 10.88 -3.14
N GLN A 20 16.39 10.15 -3.89
CA GLN A 20 17.62 9.53 -3.37
C GLN A 20 18.63 10.57 -2.85
N GLY A 21 18.68 11.76 -3.46
CA GLY A 21 19.52 12.86 -3.00
C GLY A 21 19.06 13.50 -1.69
N ILE A 22 17.74 13.60 -1.45
CA ILE A 22 17.16 14.18 -0.24
C ILE A 22 17.16 13.16 0.90
N PHE A 23 16.70 11.95 0.63
CA PHE A 23 16.58 10.86 1.60
C PHE A 23 17.78 9.92 1.50
N ARG A 24 19.00 10.48 1.54
CA ARG A 24 20.22 9.69 1.55
C ARG A 24 20.28 8.85 2.81
N LEU A 25 20.29 7.55 2.63
CA LEU A 25 20.49 6.58 3.70
C LEU A 25 21.88 5.98 3.56
N ASP A 26 22.47 5.63 4.70
CA ASP A 26 23.63 4.76 4.71
C ASP A 26 23.24 3.42 4.07
N HIS A 27 24.06 2.90 3.14
CA HIS A 27 23.78 1.65 2.43
C HIS A 27 23.64 0.43 3.36
N ARG A 28 24.07 0.54 4.62
CA ARG A 28 23.91 -0.49 5.66
C ARG A 28 22.51 -0.51 6.28
N ILE A 29 21.69 0.50 6.00
CA ILE A 29 20.33 0.65 6.49
C ILE A 29 19.37 0.13 5.43
N PRO A 30 18.69 -1.02 5.66
CA PRO A 30 17.65 -1.46 4.76
C PRO A 30 16.50 -0.45 4.76
N ALA A 31 16.00 -0.13 3.58
CA ALA A 31 14.86 0.75 3.37
C ALA A 31 13.76 -0.03 2.66
N TYR A 32 12.53 0.11 3.18
CA TYR A 32 11.36 -0.54 2.62
C TYR A 32 10.29 0.51 2.33
N PHE A 33 9.61 0.34 1.20
CA PHE A 33 8.71 1.34 0.65
C PHE A 33 7.32 0.76 0.45
N VAL A 34 6.31 1.53 0.81
CA VAL A 34 4.91 1.21 0.56
C VAL A 34 4.39 2.14 -0.53
N PRO A 35 3.89 1.63 -1.66
CA PRO A 35 3.43 2.48 -2.74
C PRO A 35 2.18 3.27 -2.36
N GLY A 36 2.16 4.55 -2.74
CA GLY A 36 0.95 5.36 -2.74
C GLY A 36 0.21 5.34 -4.07
N ASN A 37 -1.03 5.84 -4.06
CA ASN A 37 -1.87 5.98 -5.27
C ASN A 37 -1.20 6.78 -6.40
N ASN A 38 -0.33 7.74 -6.08
CA ASN A 38 0.43 8.50 -7.09
C ASN A 38 1.62 7.72 -7.66
N ASP A 39 2.11 6.72 -6.93
CA ASP A 39 3.28 5.94 -7.33
C ASP A 39 2.89 4.80 -8.28
N VAL A 40 1.73 4.18 -8.04
CA VAL A 40 1.27 2.98 -8.76
C VAL A 40 -0.02 3.19 -9.58
N GLY A 41 -0.65 4.36 -9.44
CA GLY A 41 -1.94 4.64 -10.04
C GLY A 41 -3.11 4.08 -9.23
N LEU A 42 -4.26 4.74 -9.35
CA LEU A 42 -5.53 4.30 -8.78
C LEU A 42 -6.67 4.88 -9.62
N ASN A 43 -7.59 4.06 -10.13
CA ASN A 43 -8.72 4.55 -10.95
C ASN A 43 -8.25 5.37 -12.17
N ILE A 44 -7.17 4.93 -12.82
CA ILE A 44 -6.62 5.55 -14.03
C ILE A 44 -6.54 4.54 -15.17
N ASP A 45 -6.09 4.99 -16.35
CA ASP A 45 -5.85 4.11 -17.48
C ASP A 45 -4.94 2.91 -17.11
N PRO A 46 -5.35 1.65 -17.39
CA PRO A 46 -4.58 0.47 -17.00
C PRO A 46 -3.18 0.38 -17.61
N ALA A 47 -2.95 0.94 -18.81
CA ALA A 47 -1.62 0.94 -19.41
C ALA A 47 -0.70 1.92 -18.67
N VAL A 48 -1.23 3.08 -18.26
CA VAL A 48 -0.51 4.05 -17.43
C VAL A 48 -0.21 3.48 -16.04
N ALA A 49 -1.19 2.84 -15.38
CA ALA A 49 -1.01 2.20 -14.08
C ALA A 49 0.06 1.08 -14.14
N ARG A 50 0.03 0.23 -15.17
CA ARG A 50 1.04 -0.82 -15.36
C ARG A 50 2.46 -0.26 -15.45
N GLN A 51 2.66 0.85 -16.15
CA GLN A 51 3.97 1.52 -16.23
C GLN A 51 4.37 2.16 -14.91
N ALA A 52 3.43 2.79 -14.20
CA ALA A 52 3.68 3.34 -12.87
C ALA A 52 4.14 2.25 -11.89
N ARG A 53 3.41 1.12 -11.84
CA ARG A 53 3.76 -0.08 -11.07
C ARG A 53 5.13 -0.62 -11.43
N GLN A 54 5.45 -0.74 -12.73
CA GLN A 54 6.77 -1.21 -13.19
C GLN A 54 7.91 -0.28 -12.75
N ARG A 55 7.71 1.05 -12.85
CA ARG A 55 8.70 2.01 -12.39
C ARG A 55 8.91 1.92 -10.89
N PHE A 56 7.82 1.86 -10.12
CA PHE A 56 7.91 1.70 -8.66
C PHE A 56 8.70 0.44 -8.31
N THR A 57 8.34 -0.72 -8.89
CA THR A 57 8.99 -1.98 -8.54
C THR A 57 10.46 -2.05 -8.92
N THR A 58 10.83 -1.39 -10.02
CA THR A 58 12.23 -1.29 -10.47
C THR A 58 13.10 -0.47 -9.49
N HIS A 59 12.52 0.50 -8.78
CA HIS A 59 13.27 1.49 -8.01
C HIS A 59 13.13 1.36 -6.49
N PHE A 60 11.99 0.88 -6.02
CA PHE A 60 11.58 0.87 -4.61
C PHE A 60 11.26 -0.53 -4.07
N GLY A 61 11.27 -1.55 -4.94
CA GLY A 61 11.01 -2.94 -4.56
C GLY A 61 9.55 -3.37 -4.71
N PRO A 62 9.18 -4.56 -4.18
CA PRO A 62 7.88 -5.15 -4.47
C PRO A 62 6.70 -4.33 -3.94
N LEU A 63 5.54 -4.47 -4.59
CA LEU A 63 4.31 -3.75 -4.21
C LEU A 63 3.74 -4.21 -2.86
N ASN A 64 3.82 -5.52 -2.61
CA ASN A 64 3.44 -6.17 -1.37
C ASN A 64 4.66 -6.89 -0.79
N GLN A 65 4.92 -6.75 0.51
CA GLN A 65 6.12 -7.31 1.14
C GLN A 65 5.81 -7.80 2.56
N LYS A 66 6.36 -8.96 2.93
CA LYS A 66 6.42 -9.46 4.31
C LYS A 66 7.87 -9.44 4.75
N ILE A 67 8.14 -8.84 5.90
CA ILE A 67 9.50 -8.67 6.42
C ILE A 67 9.53 -9.12 7.86
N ARG A 68 10.41 -10.07 8.17
CA ARG A 68 10.71 -10.44 9.54
C ARG A 68 11.70 -9.45 10.11
N PHE A 69 11.32 -8.78 11.18
CA PHE A 69 12.18 -7.86 11.92
C PHE A 69 12.20 -8.24 13.41
N GLN A 70 13.31 -8.84 13.85
CA GLN A 70 13.45 -9.40 15.20
C GLN A 70 12.27 -10.35 15.53
N ASN A 71 11.47 -10.00 16.52
CA ASN A 71 10.29 -10.73 16.98
C ASN A 71 8.98 -10.17 16.40
N HIS A 72 9.04 -9.37 15.33
CA HIS A 72 7.86 -8.79 14.67
C HIS A 72 7.85 -9.12 13.18
N THR A 73 6.64 -9.21 12.62
CA THR A 73 6.43 -9.24 11.18
C THR A 73 5.93 -7.89 10.71
N LEU A 74 6.62 -7.29 9.75
CA LEU A 74 6.17 -6.07 9.08
C LEU A 74 5.49 -6.48 7.76
N VAL A 75 4.24 -6.06 7.58
CA VAL A 75 3.47 -6.29 6.36
C VAL A 75 3.27 -4.97 5.63
N MET A 76 3.75 -4.89 4.41
CA MET A 76 3.67 -3.71 3.54
C MET A 76 2.70 -4.02 2.41
N LEU A 77 1.63 -3.24 2.33
CA LEU A 77 0.48 -3.55 1.49
C LEU A 77 0.30 -2.52 0.37
N ASP A 78 0.16 -3.00 -0.87
CA ASP A 78 -0.33 -2.23 -2.01
C ASP A 78 -1.83 -1.95 -1.86
N ALA A 79 -2.11 -0.85 -1.17
CA ALA A 79 -3.47 -0.44 -0.89
C ALA A 79 -4.21 0.02 -2.16
N ALA A 80 -3.51 0.58 -3.16
CA ALA A 80 -4.13 1.03 -4.40
C ALA A 80 -4.58 -0.17 -5.24
N GLY A 81 -3.71 -1.17 -5.41
CA GLY A 81 -4.09 -2.45 -6.01
C GLY A 81 -5.24 -3.13 -5.28
N LEU A 82 -5.27 -3.06 -3.94
CA LEU A 82 -6.33 -3.68 -3.15
C LEU A 82 -7.67 -3.00 -3.38
N VAL A 83 -7.69 -1.68 -3.55
CA VAL A 83 -8.89 -0.94 -3.91
C VAL A 83 -9.40 -1.32 -5.30
N GLU A 84 -8.50 -1.41 -6.28
CA GLU A 84 -8.88 -1.80 -7.65
C GLU A 84 -9.44 -3.22 -7.69
N GLU A 85 -8.81 -4.15 -6.98
CA GLU A 85 -9.30 -5.52 -6.84
C GLU A 85 -10.63 -5.59 -6.08
N ASP A 86 -10.81 -4.77 -5.03
CA ASP A 86 -12.07 -4.65 -4.30
C ASP A 86 -13.21 -4.21 -5.22
N TYR A 87 -12.98 -3.30 -6.16
CA TYR A 87 -13.99 -2.92 -7.14
C TYR A 87 -14.35 -4.06 -8.07
N LEU A 88 -13.37 -4.83 -8.55
CA LEU A 88 -13.62 -6.01 -9.39
C LEU A 88 -14.48 -7.02 -8.64
N ARG A 89 -14.12 -7.32 -7.39
CA ARG A 89 -14.88 -8.23 -6.51
C ARG A 89 -16.28 -7.70 -6.22
N ALA A 90 -16.41 -6.46 -5.77
CA ALA A 90 -17.67 -5.85 -5.38
C ALA A 90 -18.63 -5.68 -6.56
N SER A 91 -18.13 -5.44 -7.78
CA SER A 91 -18.94 -5.38 -9.01
C SER A 91 -19.68 -6.70 -9.31
N LYS A 92 -19.18 -7.81 -8.76
CA LYS A 92 -19.78 -9.15 -8.88
C LYS A 92 -20.58 -9.57 -7.66
N TYR A 93 -20.68 -8.72 -6.63
CA TYR A 93 -21.37 -9.01 -5.37
C TYR A 93 -20.82 -10.25 -4.62
N ILE A 94 -19.53 -10.54 -4.78
CA ILE A 94 -18.84 -11.70 -4.17
C ILE A 94 -18.16 -11.26 -2.87
N GLU A 95 -18.18 -12.05 -1.80
CA GLU A 95 -17.42 -11.76 -0.56
C GLU A 95 -15.93 -12.11 -0.72
N TYR A 96 -15.06 -11.70 0.22
CA TYR A 96 -13.62 -11.99 0.08
C TYR A 96 -13.32 -13.49 0.18
N GLU A 97 -14.11 -14.23 0.96
CA GLU A 97 -13.98 -15.67 1.17
C GLU A 97 -14.25 -16.48 -0.11
N ASP A 98 -15.13 -15.97 -0.97
CA ASP A 98 -15.54 -16.61 -2.24
C ASP A 98 -14.83 -15.99 -3.46
N TRP A 99 -14.00 -14.96 -3.25
CA TRP A 99 -13.30 -14.28 -4.34
C TRP A 99 -12.09 -15.10 -4.78
N THR A 100 -11.97 -15.35 -6.08
CA THR A 100 -10.71 -15.85 -6.66
C THR A 100 -9.74 -14.69 -6.79
N PRO A 101 -8.62 -14.68 -6.04
CA PRO A 101 -7.68 -13.56 -6.07
C PRO A 101 -7.09 -13.33 -7.45
N VAL A 102 -6.80 -12.07 -7.78
CA VAL A 102 -6.01 -11.74 -8.96
C VAL A 102 -4.60 -12.30 -8.76
N PRO A 103 -4.02 -13.02 -9.75
CA PRO A 103 -2.67 -13.55 -9.63
C PRO A 103 -1.63 -12.46 -9.36
N HIS A 104 -0.76 -12.70 -8.39
CA HIS A 104 0.22 -11.76 -7.87
C HIS A 104 -0.39 -10.46 -7.31
N GLY A 105 -1.68 -10.51 -6.98
CA GLY A 105 -2.46 -9.40 -6.45
C GLY A 105 -2.35 -9.27 -4.92
N PRO A 106 -2.84 -8.15 -4.37
CA PRO A 106 -2.84 -7.90 -2.94
C PRO A 106 -3.75 -8.86 -2.16
N VAL A 107 -4.86 -9.34 -2.73
CA VAL A 107 -5.71 -10.32 -2.03
C VAL A 107 -5.01 -11.68 -1.91
N GLU A 108 -4.36 -12.14 -2.98
CA GLU A 108 -3.54 -13.37 -2.95
C GLU A 108 -2.43 -13.26 -1.91
N PHE A 109 -1.72 -12.13 -1.90
CA PHE A 109 -0.69 -11.85 -0.90
C PHE A 109 -1.26 -11.89 0.53
N VAL A 110 -2.41 -11.27 0.80
CA VAL A 110 -3.01 -11.31 2.14
C VAL A 110 -3.42 -12.73 2.54
N HIS A 111 -3.87 -13.56 1.61
CA HIS A 111 -4.16 -14.96 1.89
C HIS A 111 -2.91 -15.76 2.25
N SER A 112 -1.79 -15.54 1.54
CA SER A 112 -0.54 -16.26 1.85
C SER A 112 0.00 -15.95 3.24
N LEU A 113 -0.29 -14.77 3.80
CA LEU A 113 0.07 -14.43 5.18
C LEU A 113 -0.63 -15.30 6.22
N ARG A 114 -1.83 -15.84 5.92
CA ARG A 114 -2.61 -16.67 6.86
C ARG A 114 -2.07 -18.09 6.98
N GLU A 115 -1.46 -18.60 5.91
CA GLU A 115 -0.88 -19.94 5.88
C GLU A 115 0.44 -19.99 6.66
N GLU A 116 1.09 -18.85 6.80
CA GLU A 116 2.36 -18.67 7.51
C GLU A 116 2.12 -18.12 8.93
N ASP A 117 1.41 -18.87 9.78
CA ASP A 117 1.24 -18.50 11.20
C ASP A 117 2.55 -18.74 11.97
N GLU A 118 3.22 -17.63 12.30
CA GLU A 118 4.54 -17.63 12.94
C GLU A 118 4.47 -17.20 14.42
N GLY A 119 3.27 -16.92 14.95
CA GLY A 119 3.05 -16.48 16.34
C GLY A 119 3.69 -15.13 16.70
N GLN A 120 4.28 -14.40 15.75
CA GLN A 120 4.90 -13.10 15.97
C GLN A 120 3.91 -11.95 15.77
N PRO A 121 3.96 -10.88 16.60
CA PRO A 121 3.16 -9.67 16.40
C PRO A 121 3.37 -9.08 15.02
N THR A 122 2.27 -8.75 14.35
CA THR A 122 2.28 -8.16 13.01
C THR A 122 2.00 -6.66 13.04
N VAL A 123 2.82 -5.91 12.31
CA VAL A 123 2.66 -4.47 12.07
C VAL A 123 2.29 -4.26 10.60
N LEU A 124 1.11 -3.71 10.36
CA LEU A 124 0.62 -3.43 9.01
C LEU A 124 0.95 -2.01 8.59
N PHE A 125 1.56 -1.85 7.42
CA PHE A 125 1.80 -0.58 6.75
C PHE A 125 0.93 -0.49 5.50
N THR A 126 0.10 0.54 5.44
CA THR A 126 -0.78 0.81 4.29
C THR A 126 -0.80 2.31 3.97
N HIS A 127 -0.80 2.65 2.68
CA HIS A 127 -0.93 4.05 2.26
C HIS A 127 -2.37 4.55 2.37
N ILE A 128 -3.36 3.73 2.01
CA ILE A 128 -4.79 4.10 2.11
C ILE A 128 -5.31 3.70 3.50
N PRO A 129 -5.90 4.64 4.26
CA PRO A 129 -6.41 4.36 5.58
C PRO A 129 -7.49 3.27 5.64
N LEU A 130 -7.49 2.47 6.72
CA LEU A 130 -8.61 1.58 7.03
C LEU A 130 -9.93 2.36 7.23
N HIS A 131 -11.05 1.66 7.01
CA HIS A 131 -12.39 2.21 7.12
C HIS A 131 -12.65 2.86 8.49
N ARG A 132 -13.33 3.99 8.44
CA ARG A 132 -13.83 4.70 9.61
C ARG A 132 -15.22 5.30 9.31
N PRO A 133 -16.14 5.35 10.28
CA PRO A 133 -17.41 6.07 10.11
C PRO A 133 -17.16 7.57 9.86
N ASP A 134 -17.92 8.17 8.94
CA ASP A 134 -17.78 9.60 8.58
C ASP A 134 -18.13 10.56 9.73
N THR A 135 -18.88 10.07 10.71
CA THR A 135 -19.29 10.80 11.92
C THR A 135 -18.30 10.66 13.08
N ALA A 136 -17.33 9.75 12.96
CA ALA A 136 -16.40 9.51 14.06
C ALA A 136 -15.49 10.73 14.25
N SER A 137 -15.31 11.16 15.50
CA SER A 137 -14.44 12.30 15.84
C SER A 137 -12.97 11.97 15.56
N CYS A 138 -12.20 12.85 14.93
CA CYS A 138 -10.76 12.66 14.73
C CYS A 138 -9.92 12.88 16.00
N GLY A 139 -10.57 13.13 17.14
CA GLY A 139 -9.91 13.48 18.40
C GLY A 139 -9.65 14.98 18.52
N SER A 140 -9.34 15.40 19.75
CA SER A 140 -9.13 16.81 20.11
C SER A 140 -7.93 17.46 19.42
N LEU A 141 -6.97 16.66 18.96
CA LEU A 141 -5.72 17.13 18.34
C LEU A 141 -5.85 17.37 16.82
N ARG A 142 -6.99 17.06 16.21
CA ARG A 142 -7.18 17.31 14.78
C ARG A 142 -7.53 18.77 14.55
N GLU A 143 -6.76 19.43 13.68
CA GLU A 143 -7.01 20.83 13.30
C GLU A 143 -8.40 21.07 12.71
N LYS A 144 -8.98 20.09 11.99
CA LYS A 144 -10.32 20.19 11.38
C LYS A 144 -11.08 18.86 11.36
N GLY A 145 -12.29 18.91 11.91
CA GLY A 145 -13.47 18.14 11.51
C GLY A 145 -13.36 16.61 11.48
N THR A 146 -14.29 16.01 10.72
CA THR A 146 -14.33 14.56 10.45
C THR A 146 -13.70 14.23 9.08
N ILE A 147 -13.27 12.99 8.89
CA ILE A 147 -12.80 12.49 7.59
C ILE A 147 -14.00 11.89 6.87
N ARG A 148 -14.30 12.40 5.67
CA ARG A 148 -15.37 11.89 4.82
C ARG A 148 -14.83 10.96 3.76
N ARG A 149 -15.57 9.89 3.48
CA ARG A 149 -15.35 9.04 2.31
C ARG A 149 -15.36 9.88 1.04
N GLY A 150 -14.42 9.57 0.14
CA GLY A 150 -14.25 10.23 -1.14
C GLY A 150 -13.44 9.34 -2.07
N VAL A 151 -13.85 9.33 -3.33
CA VAL A 151 -13.25 8.57 -4.42
C VAL A 151 -13.22 9.44 -5.67
N GLY A 152 -12.17 9.28 -6.47
CA GLY A 152 -12.07 9.88 -7.79
C GLY A 152 -10.84 9.38 -8.55
N PRO A 153 -10.53 9.98 -9.71
CA PRO A 153 -9.33 9.63 -10.46
C PRO A 153 -8.09 9.88 -9.60
N SER A 154 -7.24 8.86 -9.47
CA SER A 154 -6.01 8.90 -8.67
C SER A 154 -6.20 9.10 -7.17
N TYR A 155 -7.40 8.96 -6.57
CA TYR A 155 -7.51 9.04 -5.10
C TYR A 155 -8.67 8.22 -4.52
N GLN A 156 -8.42 7.72 -3.30
CA GLN A 156 -9.44 7.21 -2.38
C GLN A 156 -9.01 7.48 -0.94
N ASN A 157 -9.90 8.08 -0.15
CA ASN A 157 -9.55 8.56 1.19
C ASN A 157 -9.45 7.43 2.24
N MET A 158 -10.21 6.35 2.07
CA MET A 158 -10.30 5.25 3.02
C MET A 158 -10.69 3.95 2.30
N LEU A 159 -10.21 2.81 2.77
CA LEU A 159 -10.68 1.49 2.35
C LEU A 159 -12.15 1.30 2.73
N HIS A 160 -12.83 0.41 2.00
CA HIS A 160 -14.20 0.05 2.32
C HIS A 160 -14.28 -0.79 3.61
N LYS A 161 -15.47 -0.81 4.22
CA LYS A 161 -15.73 -1.54 5.47
C LYS A 161 -15.40 -3.03 5.33
N LYS A 162 -15.80 -3.65 4.22
CA LYS A 162 -15.54 -5.08 3.96
C LYS A 162 -14.06 -5.36 3.76
N THR A 163 -13.36 -4.55 2.95
CA THR A 163 -11.90 -4.63 2.77
C THR A 163 -11.15 -4.50 4.10
N THR A 164 -11.59 -3.57 4.96
CA THR A 164 -10.98 -3.38 6.28
C THR A 164 -11.20 -4.59 7.18
N ALA A 165 -12.41 -5.16 7.19
CA ALA A 165 -12.69 -6.37 7.94
C ALA A 165 -11.83 -7.55 7.45
N PHE A 166 -11.77 -7.73 6.12
CA PHE A 166 -10.91 -8.73 5.48
C PHE A 166 -9.45 -8.62 5.92
N LEU A 167 -8.86 -7.41 5.87
CA LEU A 167 -7.47 -7.20 6.29
C LEU A 167 -7.27 -7.49 7.78
N LEU A 168 -8.13 -6.98 8.65
CA LEU A 168 -7.99 -7.15 10.10
C LEU A 168 -8.18 -8.61 10.52
N GLN A 169 -9.06 -9.35 9.85
CA GLN A 169 -9.30 -10.77 10.14
C GLN A 169 -8.22 -11.69 9.54
N SER A 170 -7.63 -11.30 8.41
CA SER A 170 -6.61 -12.10 7.74
C SER A 170 -5.22 -11.86 8.30
N ILE A 171 -4.87 -10.61 8.62
CA ILE A 171 -3.53 -10.22 9.05
C ILE A 171 -3.42 -10.15 10.57
N THR A 172 -4.54 -9.88 11.26
CA THR A 172 -4.59 -9.67 12.73
C THR A 172 -3.46 -8.75 13.26
N PRO A 173 -3.28 -7.54 12.69
CA PRO A 173 -2.17 -6.67 13.09
C PRO A 173 -2.39 -6.08 14.48
N GLU A 174 -1.32 -5.98 15.28
CA GLU A 174 -1.35 -5.26 16.57
C GLU A 174 -1.32 -3.75 16.35
N ILE A 175 -0.59 -3.30 15.34
CA ILE A 175 -0.40 -1.89 15.01
C ILE A 175 -0.59 -1.69 13.51
N VAL A 176 -1.27 -0.61 13.14
CA VAL A 176 -1.44 -0.18 11.75
C VAL A 176 -0.86 1.21 11.57
N PHE A 177 0.15 1.32 10.72
CA PHE A 177 0.71 2.59 10.30
C PHE A 177 0.11 3.03 8.96
N ARG A 178 -0.20 4.32 8.88
CA ARG A 178 -0.73 4.97 7.68
C ARG A 178 0.29 6.00 7.20
N GLN A 179 0.76 5.83 5.96
CA GLN A 179 1.74 6.70 5.29
C GLN A 179 3.09 6.78 6.05
N VAL A 180 4.01 5.85 5.78
CA VAL A 180 5.31 5.78 6.47
C VAL A 180 6.43 5.46 5.48
N LEU A 181 7.52 6.22 5.55
CA LEU A 181 8.86 5.80 5.13
C LEU A 181 9.53 5.15 6.35
N PHE A 182 9.81 3.85 6.30
CA PHE A 182 10.44 3.13 7.42
C PHE A 182 11.95 3.08 7.21
N LEU A 183 12.71 3.59 8.18
CA LEU A 183 14.17 3.69 8.14
C LEU A 183 14.75 3.04 9.39
N GLN A 184 15.77 2.17 9.26
CA GLN A 184 16.39 1.54 10.41
C GLN A 184 17.91 1.52 10.41
N TYR A 185 18.51 2.19 11.39
CA TYR A 185 19.94 2.12 11.69
C TYR A 185 20.32 0.77 12.33
N ILE A 186 21.27 0.04 11.73
CA ILE A 186 21.89 -1.15 12.34
C ILE A 186 23.17 -0.69 13.05
N GLY A 187 23.10 -0.58 14.37
CA GLY A 187 24.29 -0.59 15.22
C GLY A 187 24.74 -2.03 15.40
N VAL A 188 25.85 -2.41 14.77
CA VAL A 188 26.54 -3.67 15.05
C VAL A 188 27.40 -3.42 16.30
N ASN A 189 27.15 -4.17 17.37
CA ASN A 189 28.18 -4.47 18.37
C ASN A 189 28.99 -5.66 17.87
#